data_AF-A0A358HTJ8-F1
#
_entry.id   AF-A0A358HTJ8-F1
#
_cell.length_a   1.000
_cell.length_b   1.000
_cell.length_c   1.000
_cell.angle_alpha   90.00
_cell.angle_beta   90.00
_cell.angle_gamma   90.00
#
_symmetry.space_group_name_H-M   'P 1'
#
loop_
_entity.id
_entity.type
_entity.pdbx_description
1 polymer ?
#
loop_
_entity_poly.entity_id
_entity_poly.type
_entity_poly.pdbx_seq_one_letter_code
_entity_poly.pdbx_strand_id
1 'polypeptide(L)'
;GYEVGSMSIIKGARNLENAKIWAEFALSARTQSIAEDAHSYQVPSNKEARIPDGAPRLDELKLIDYDFAKYGDAEVRRHLLSRWDDEVKNAPQ
;
A
#
# COMPACT_ATOMS: atom_id res chain seq x y z
N GLY A 1 3.20 -10.92 -6.89
CA GLY A 1 3.44 -10.36 -5.55
C GLY A 1 2.27 -9.51 -5.16
N TYR A 2 2.38 -8.74 -4.09
CA TYR A 2 1.34 -7.79 -3.66
C TYR A 2 2.01 -6.51 -3.15
N GLU A 3 1.24 -5.44 -3.08
CA GLU A 3 1.63 -4.18 -2.46
C GLU A 3 0.58 -3.81 -1.40
N VAL A 4 0.97 -2.99 -0.44
CA VAL A 4 0.07 -2.53 0.63
C VAL A 4 0.10 -1.02 0.64
N GLY A 5 -1.01 -0.41 0.21
CA GLY A 5 -1.25 1.02 0.40
C GLY A 5 -1.22 1.37 1.89
N SER A 6 -0.40 2.35 2.24
CA SER A 6 -0.21 2.79 3.62
C SER A 6 -0.44 4.29 3.75
N MET A 7 -0.56 4.74 4.99
CA MET A 7 -0.63 6.14 5.36
C MET A 7 0.27 6.39 6.56
N SER A 8 0.87 7.57 6.64
CA SER A 8 1.76 7.97 7.73
C SER A 8 1.48 9.40 8.16
N ILE A 9 1.56 9.65 9.48
CA ILE A 9 1.53 11.00 10.04
C ILE A 9 2.96 11.54 10.06
N ILE A 10 3.17 12.70 9.44
CA ILE A 10 4.49 13.33 9.36
C ILE A 10 4.91 13.86 10.73
N LYS A 11 6.19 13.65 11.09
CA LYS A 11 6.78 14.20 12.31
C LYS A 11 6.67 15.73 12.32
N GLY A 12 6.15 16.29 13.42
CA GLY A 12 5.92 17.73 13.54
C GLY A 12 4.67 18.22 12.80
N ALA A 13 3.71 17.34 12.50
CA ALA A 13 2.43 17.73 11.90
C ALA A 13 1.77 18.85 12.71
N ARG A 14 1.50 19.98 12.04
CA ARG A 14 0.85 21.17 12.64
C ARG A 14 -0.51 20.86 13.28
N ASN A 15 -1.24 19.91 12.70
CA ASN A 15 -2.57 19.49 13.13
C ASN A 15 -2.54 18.01 13.53
N LEU A 16 -1.75 17.66 14.55
CA LEU A 16 -1.54 16.26 14.95
C LEU A 16 -2.84 15.54 15.34
N GLU A 17 -3.74 16.22 16.04
CA GLU A 17 -5.03 15.65 16.45
C GLU A 17 -5.88 15.27 15.24
N ASN A 18 -6.08 16.19 14.29
CA ASN A 18 -6.82 15.91 13.07
C ASN A 18 -6.17 14.83 12.22
N ALA A 19 -4.83 14.75 12.19
CA ALA A 19 -4.12 13.69 11.47
C ALA A 19 -4.41 12.30 12.07
N LYS A 20 -4.56 12.19 13.40
CA LYS A 20 -4.96 10.95 14.06
C LYS A 20 -6.41 10.58 13.76
N ILE A 21 -7.32 11.55 13.84
CA ILE A 21 -8.74 11.35 13.48
C ILE A 21 -8.86 10.88 12.04
N TRP A 22 -8.08 11.46 11.12
CA TRP A 22 -8.04 11.01 9.73
C TRP A 22 -7.51 9.57 9.59
N ALA A 23 -6.47 9.21 10.35
CA ALA A 23 -5.94 7.85 10.37
C ALA A 23 -6.99 6.83 10.83
N GLU A 24 -7.71 7.13 11.90
CA GLU A 24 -8.80 6.30 12.41
C GLU A 24 -9.95 6.19 11.39
N PHE A 25 -10.34 7.32 10.79
CA PHE A 25 -11.36 7.36 9.75
C PHE A 25 -11.00 6.46 8.57
N ALA A 26 -9.80 6.62 8.00
CA ALA A 26 -9.35 5.87 6.83
C ALA A 26 -9.16 4.36 7.09
N LEU A 27 -8.83 3.98 8.32
CA LEU A 27 -8.66 2.58 8.72
C LEU A 27 -9.97 1.92 9.20
N SER A 28 -11.05 2.69 9.36
CA SER A 28 -12.33 2.16 9.81
C SER A 28 -12.97 1.24 8.75
N ALA A 29 -13.63 0.18 9.22
CA ALA A 29 -14.33 -0.77 8.36
C ALA A 29 -15.38 -0.08 7.49
N ARG A 30 -16.11 0.89 8.08
CA ARG A 30 -17.11 1.70 7.37
C ARG A 30 -16.51 2.43 6.17
N THR A 31 -15.40 3.13 6.37
CA THR A 31 -14.76 3.91 5.30
C THR A 31 -14.16 3.01 4.22
N GLN A 32 -13.52 1.91 4.61
CA GLN A 32 -12.98 0.97 3.62
C GLN A 32 -14.08 0.26 2.82
N SER A 33 -15.27 0.05 3.42
CA SER A 33 -16.40 -0.59 2.74
C SER A 33 -17.06 0.27 1.66
N ILE A 34 -16.83 1.59 1.65
CA ILE A 34 -17.36 2.53 0.64
C ILE A 34 -16.32 2.88 -0.43
N ALA A 35 -15.17 2.20 -0.44
CA ALA A 35 -14.09 2.46 -1.39
C ALA A 35 -14.54 2.23 -2.86
N GLU A 36 -15.44 1.27 -3.09
CA GLU A 36 -15.99 0.97 -4.41
C GLU A 36 -16.79 2.14 -5.02
N ASP A 37 -17.48 2.93 -4.19
CA ASP A 37 -18.20 4.14 -4.63
C ASP A 37 -17.24 5.20 -5.20
N ALA A 38 -15.97 5.14 -4.80
CA ALA A 38 -14.89 5.97 -5.32
C ALA A 38 -14.07 5.28 -6.41
N HIS A 39 -14.56 4.17 -6.99
CA HIS A 39 -13.87 3.34 -7.99
C HIS A 39 -12.51 2.80 -7.50
N SER A 40 -12.41 2.50 -6.20
CA SER A 40 -11.23 1.94 -5.55
C SER A 40 -11.48 0.45 -5.27
N TYR A 41 -10.76 -0.42 -5.97
CA TYR A 41 -10.96 -1.88 -5.97
C TYR A 41 -9.84 -2.66 -5.26
N GLN A 42 -9.08 -2.00 -4.39
CA GLN A 42 -8.09 -2.66 -3.55
C GLN A 42 -8.78 -3.54 -2.50
N VAL A 43 -8.11 -4.62 -2.09
CA VAL A 43 -8.59 -5.46 -0.97
C VAL A 43 -8.42 -4.68 0.35
N PRO A 44 -9.48 -4.52 1.16
CA PRO A 44 -9.41 -3.81 2.43
C PRO A 44 -8.41 -4.45 3.41
N SER A 45 -7.73 -3.63 4.21
CA SER A 45 -6.86 -4.11 5.29
C SER A 45 -7.62 -4.39 6.58
N ASN A 46 -8.80 -3.79 6.75
CA ASN A 46 -9.70 -4.05 7.86
C ASN A 46 -10.58 -5.28 7.56
N LYS A 47 -10.48 -6.31 8.40
CA LYS A 47 -11.18 -7.60 8.21
C LYS A 47 -12.72 -7.49 8.29
N GLU A 48 -13.24 -6.45 8.93
CA GLU A 48 -14.67 -6.21 9.06
C GLU A 48 -15.24 -5.39 7.89
N ALA A 49 -14.40 -4.93 6.95
CA ALA A 49 -14.85 -4.18 5.79
C ALA A 49 -15.43 -5.10 4.71
N ARG A 50 -16.42 -4.61 3.97
CA ARG A 50 -16.88 -5.26 2.74
C ARG A 50 -15.74 -5.20 1.70
N ILE A 51 -15.45 -6.34 1.09
CA ILE A 51 -14.54 -6.43 -0.05
C ILE A 51 -15.30 -5.97 -1.30
N PRO A 52 -14.76 -5.02 -2.10
CA PRO A 52 -15.36 -4.61 -3.38
C PRO A 52 -15.53 -5.78 -4.34
N ASP A 53 -16.60 -5.81 -5.12
CA ASP A 53 -16.89 -6.94 -6.03
C ASP A 53 -15.83 -7.06 -7.14
N GLY A 54 -15.23 -5.94 -7.54
CA GLY A 54 -14.12 -5.88 -8.50
C GLY A 54 -12.73 -6.16 -7.92
N ALA A 55 -12.60 -6.41 -6.62
CA ALA A 55 -11.30 -6.66 -6.00
C ALA A 55 -10.81 -8.10 -6.25
N PRO A 56 -9.48 -8.32 -6.35
CA PRO A 56 -8.93 -9.67 -6.50
C PRO A 56 -9.19 -10.53 -5.25
N ARG A 57 -9.43 -11.82 -5.48
CA ARG A 57 -9.57 -12.84 -4.43
C ARG A 57 -8.19 -13.36 -4.03
N LEU A 58 -7.64 -12.85 -2.93
CA LEU A 58 -6.25 -13.16 -2.53
C LEU A 58 -6.00 -14.65 -2.23
N ASP A 59 -7.03 -15.37 -1.78
CA ASP A 59 -7.04 -16.81 -1.51
C ASP A 59 -6.93 -17.67 -2.79
N GLU A 60 -7.27 -17.11 -3.94
CA GLU A 60 -7.18 -17.76 -5.25
C GLU A 60 -5.84 -17.47 -5.95
N LEU A 61 -5.01 -16.58 -5.38
CA LEU A 61 -3.76 -16.13 -5.99
C LEU A 61 -2.53 -16.78 -5.33
N LYS A 62 -1.56 -17.19 -6.16
CA LYS A 62 -0.23 -17.56 -5.68
C LYS A 62 0.59 -16.32 -5.35
N LEU A 63 0.57 -15.92 -4.09
CA LEU A 63 1.31 -14.77 -3.59
C LEU A 63 2.69 -15.19 -3.05
N ILE A 64 3.67 -14.30 -3.18
CA ILE A 64 4.94 -14.42 -2.47
C ILE A 64 4.76 -13.84 -1.06
N ASP A 65 5.54 -14.33 -0.10
CA ASP A 65 5.70 -13.67 1.18
C ASP A 65 6.60 -12.43 1.01
N TYR A 66 5.98 -11.29 0.74
CA TYR A 66 6.71 -10.05 0.44
C TYR A 66 7.31 -9.46 1.70
N ASP A 67 8.64 -9.42 1.79
CA ASP A 67 9.37 -8.85 2.92
C ASP A 67 9.37 -7.31 2.88
N PHE A 68 8.33 -6.69 3.42
CA PHE A 68 8.22 -5.23 3.48
C PHE A 68 9.33 -4.56 4.29
N ALA A 69 9.90 -5.24 5.29
CA ALA A 69 10.98 -4.66 6.10
C ALA A 69 12.26 -4.54 5.28
N LYS A 70 12.61 -5.59 4.54
CA LYS A 70 13.77 -5.59 3.64
C LYS A 70 13.58 -4.64 2.46
N TYR A 71 12.45 -4.72 1.76
CA TYR A 71 12.26 -3.94 0.53
C TYR A 71 11.77 -2.50 0.78
N GLY A 72 11.33 -2.19 2.01
CA GLY A 72 11.08 -0.83 2.50
C GLY A 72 12.32 -0.12 3.03
N ASP A 73 13.45 -0.84 3.20
CA ASP A 73 14.71 -0.26 3.65
C ASP A 73 15.30 0.70 2.60
N ALA A 74 15.89 1.79 3.07
CA ALA A 74 16.38 2.86 2.21
C ALA A 74 17.63 2.45 1.41
N GLU A 75 18.53 1.64 1.98
CA GLU A 75 19.72 1.13 1.27
C GLU A 75 19.31 0.14 0.19
N VAL A 76 18.44 -0.82 0.54
CA VAL A 76 17.93 -1.82 -0.40
C VAL A 76 17.21 -1.14 -1.56
N ARG A 77 16.34 -0.16 -1.27
CA ARG A 77 15.65 0.61 -2.31
C ARG A 77 16.64 1.33 -3.23
N ARG A 78 17.63 2.03 -2.67
CA ARG A 78 18.64 2.74 -3.50
C ARG A 78 19.44 1.78 -4.37
N HIS A 79 19.88 0.67 -3.81
CA HIS A 79 20.62 -0.36 -4.53
C HIS A 79 19.83 -0.91 -5.72
N LEU A 80 18.56 -1.29 -5.51
CA LEU A 80 17.71 -1.84 -6.56
C LEU A 80 17.43 -0.81 -7.67
N LEU A 81 17.18 0.46 -7.31
CA LEU A 81 16.96 1.52 -8.29
C LEU A 81 18.21 1.80 -9.13
N SER A 82 19.39 1.91 -8.51
CA SER A 82 20.65 2.10 -9.23
C SER A 82 20.89 0.99 -10.24
N ARG A 83 20.73 -0.27 -9.83
CA ARG A 83 20.89 -1.41 -10.74
C ARG A 83 19.91 -1.38 -11.91
N TRP A 84 18.66 -0.98 -11.67
CA TRP A 84 17.68 -0.87 -12.74
C TRP A 84 18.06 0.22 -13.75
N ASP A 85 18.50 1.39 -13.27
CA ASP A 85 18.98 2.48 -14.13
C ASP A 85 20.20 2.03 -14.96
N ASP A 86 21.17 1.35 -14.34
CA ASP A 86 22.43 0.95 -14.99
C ASP A 86 22.25 -0.23 -15.96
N GLU A 87 21.49 -1.26 -15.57
CA GLU A 87 21.45 -2.55 -16.27
C GLU A 87 20.24 -2.72 -17.19
N VAL A 88 19.12 -2.05 -16.90
CA VAL A 88 17.84 -2.30 -17.60
C VAL A 88 17.44 -1.10 -18.45
N LYS A 89 17.31 0.08 -17.84
CA LYS A 89 16.86 1.29 -18.54
C LYS A 89 17.79 1.67 -19.70
N ASN A 90 19.09 1.54 -19.47
CA ASN A 90 20.12 1.88 -20.44
C ASN A 90 20.59 0.69 -21.28
N ALA A 91 19.89 -0.46 -21.21
CA ALA A 91 20.23 -1.63 -22.01
C ALA A 91 20.02 -1.36 -23.51
N PRO A 92 20.89 -1.90 -24.39
CA PRO A 92 20.66 -1.85 -25.83
C PRO A 92 19.29 -2.42 -26.20
N GLN A 93 18.58 -1.75 -27.12
CA GLN A 93 17.28 -2.18 -27.64
C GLN A 93 17.44 -3.11 -28.84
#